data_AF-A0A1C7FEP3-F1
#
_entry.id   AF-A0A1C7FEP3-F1
#
_cell.length_a   1.000
_cell.length_b   1.000
_cell.length_c   1.000
_cell.angle_alpha   90.00
_cell.angle_beta   90.00
_cell.angle_gamma   90.00
#
_symmetry.space_group_name_H-M   'P 1'
#
loop_
_entity.id
_entity.type
_entity.pdbx_description
1 polymer ?
#
loop_
_entity_poly.entity_id
_entity_poly.type
_entity_poly.pdbx_seq_one_letter_code
_entity_poly.pdbx_strand_id
1 'polypeptide(L)'
;MDLNVILIAVVVVFVLVVIGRFSRITNSKPNKSTTTTDYLYQSRNTLVTKSELAFYRALAVSVKNRHLIFSKVRIADVLSPKKGEYDKSNWRRAFNQIACKHYDFVLCDPETLDIHMVIELDDSSHERSDRKKRDVFVDAATASAGITFKRFKVQKCYDYFELENELYGMTPAETTKSGRVLEQQS
;
A
#
# COMPACT_ATOMS: atom_id res chain seq x y z
N MET A 1 44.53 50.02 34.00
CA MET A 1 44.58 49.63 32.57
C MET A 1 43.92 50.75 31.80
N ASP A 2 44.65 51.39 30.89
CA ASP A 2 44.11 52.54 30.15
C ASP A 2 42.93 52.09 29.30
N LEU A 3 41.88 52.92 29.22
CA LEU A 3 40.64 52.62 28.51
C LEU A 3 40.89 52.22 27.03
N ASN A 4 41.92 52.80 26.44
CA ASN A 4 42.36 52.49 25.08
C ASN A 4 42.88 51.06 24.93
N VAL A 5 43.54 50.51 25.95
CA VAL A 5 44.04 49.13 25.95
C VAL A 5 42.88 48.13 25.99
N ILE A 6 41.84 48.43 26.77
CA ILE A 6 40.62 47.61 26.85
C ILE A 6 39.87 47.64 25.51
N LEU A 7 39.76 48.81 24.88
CA LEU A 7 39.08 48.97 23.58
C LEU A 7 39.79 48.16 22.47
N ILE A 8 41.12 48.22 22.41
CA ILE A 8 41.91 47.47 21.43
C ILE A 8 41.74 45.96 21.63
N ALA A 9 41.76 45.48 22.87
CA ALA A 9 41.58 44.05 23.16
C ALA A 9 40.20 43.54 22.69
N VAL A 10 39.13 44.30 22.91
CA VAL A 10 37.77 43.93 22.48
C VAL A 10 37.67 43.87 20.95
N VAL A 11 38.25 44.86 20.24
CA VAL A 11 38.25 44.88 18.77
C VAL A 11 39.03 43.69 18.21
N VAL A 12 40.18 43.34 18.79
CA VAL A 12 40.97 42.18 18.37
C VAL A 12 40.19 40.88 18.55
N VAL A 13 39.53 40.69 19.70
CA VAL A 13 38.70 39.49 19.95
C VAL A 13 37.52 39.43 18.97
N PHE A 14 36.86 40.56 18.70
CA PHE A 14 35.76 40.61 17.74
C PHE A 14 36.21 40.26 16.32
N VAL A 15 37.34 40.81 15.86
CA VAL A 15 37.94 40.50 14.56
C VAL A 15 38.31 39.02 14.46
N LEU A 16 38.92 38.44 15.51
CA LEU A 16 39.26 37.01 15.55
C LEU A 16 38.01 36.11 15.50
N VAL A 17 36.91 36.50 16.16
CA VAL A 17 35.64 35.77 16.10
C VAL A 17 35.01 35.86 14.72
N VAL A 18 35.03 37.04 14.08
CA VAL A 18 34.49 37.25 12.73
C VAL A 18 35.29 36.46 11.70
N ILE A 19 36.63 36.50 11.74
CA ILE A 19 37.49 35.70 10.87
C ILE A 19 37.27 34.20 11.12
N GLY A 20 37.18 33.76 12.37
CA GLY A 20 36.90 32.36 12.72
C GLY A 20 35.52 31.88 12.27
N ARG A 21 34.54 32.77 12.13
CA ARG A 21 33.20 32.48 11.56
C ARG A 21 33.24 32.46 10.03
N PHE A 22 34.00 33.36 9.40
CA PHE A 22 34.13 33.45 7.95
C PHE A 22 34.93 32.27 7.36
N SER A 23 36.00 31.84 8.02
CA SER A 23 36.81 30.67 7.61
C SER A 23 36.12 29.32 7.78
N ARG A 24 34.90 29.27 8.36
CA ARG A 24 34.06 28.06 8.41
C ARG A 24 33.03 27.97 7.27
N ILE A 25 32.96 29.00 6.42
CA ILE A 25 32.12 28.98 5.23
C ILE A 25 33.03 28.79 4.01
N THR A 26 32.67 27.80 3.20
CA THR A 26 33.34 27.30 1.98
C THR A 26 34.36 26.18 2.16
N ASN A 27 33.82 24.98 2.42
CA ASN A 27 34.33 23.75 1.82
C ASN A 27 33.13 22.86 1.46
N SER A 28 32.24 23.40 0.61
CA SER A 28 31.28 22.58 -0.12
C SER A 28 32.06 21.77 -1.16
N LYS A 29 32.56 20.60 -0.74
CA LYS A 29 32.98 19.55 -1.68
C LYS A 29 31.84 19.34 -2.68
N PRO A 30 32.12 19.23 -3.99
CA PRO A 30 31.08 18.88 -4.95
C PRO A 30 30.59 17.48 -4.58
N ASN A 31 29.40 17.40 -3.98
CA ASN A 31 28.79 16.13 -3.64
C ASN A 31 28.30 15.50 -4.95
N LYS A 32 29.21 14.83 -5.67
CA LYS A 32 28.86 13.80 -6.64
C LYS A 32 28.31 12.63 -5.83
N SER A 33 27.07 12.76 -5.35
CA SER A 33 26.28 11.63 -4.91
C SER A 33 25.84 10.85 -6.15
N THR A 34 26.79 10.23 -6.84
CA THR A 34 26.51 9.01 -7.59
C THR A 34 26.13 7.99 -6.53
N THR A 35 24.83 7.80 -6.33
CA THR A 35 24.26 6.77 -5.46
C THR A 35 24.54 5.40 -6.08
N THR A 36 25.80 4.96 -6.06
CA THR A 36 26.15 3.57 -6.31
C THR A 36 25.76 2.80 -5.06
N THR A 37 24.62 2.10 -5.13
CA THR A 37 24.24 1.11 -4.13
C THR A 37 25.31 0.02 -4.08
N ASP A 38 25.75 -0.37 -2.88
CA ASP A 38 26.66 -1.52 -2.68
C ASP A 38 25.98 -2.86 -3.01
N TYR A 39 24.65 -2.86 -3.11
CA TYR A 39 23.85 -4.04 -3.41
C TYR A 39 23.63 -4.20 -4.90
N LEU A 40 23.87 -5.42 -5.38
CA LEU A 40 23.48 -5.87 -6.71
C LEU A 40 22.04 -6.40 -6.67
N TYR A 41 21.23 -5.99 -7.65
CA TYR A 41 19.86 -6.44 -7.81
C TYR A 41 19.73 -7.24 -9.10
N GLN A 42 18.85 -8.25 -9.09
CA GLN A 42 18.47 -8.99 -10.29
C GLN A 42 16.98 -8.80 -10.56
N SER A 43 16.61 -8.73 -11.84
CA SER A 43 15.21 -8.73 -12.25
C SER A 43 14.56 -10.07 -11.94
N ARG A 44 13.26 -10.04 -11.64
CA ARG A 44 12.44 -11.26 -11.59
C ARG A 44 11.93 -11.57 -13.00
N ASN A 45 11.96 -12.84 -13.38
CA ASN A 45 11.45 -13.27 -14.68
C ASN A 45 9.92 -13.20 -14.78
N THR A 46 9.22 -13.32 -13.65
CA THR A 46 7.75 -13.30 -13.57
C THR A 46 7.29 -12.49 -12.36
N LEU A 47 6.16 -11.81 -12.49
CA LEU A 47 5.53 -11.05 -11.41
C LEU A 47 4.72 -11.96 -10.46
N VAL A 48 4.08 -12.98 -11.03
CA VAL A 48 3.13 -13.87 -10.36
C VAL A 48 3.55 -15.34 -10.47
N THR A 49 3.07 -16.17 -9.57
CA THR A 49 3.26 -17.63 -9.60
C THR A 49 2.48 -18.28 -10.74
N LYS A 50 2.75 -19.57 -11.05
CA LYS A 50 2.00 -20.30 -12.09
C LYS A 50 0.51 -20.41 -11.77
N SER A 51 0.17 -20.63 -10.51
CA SER A 51 -1.21 -20.71 -10.03
C SER A 51 -1.93 -19.37 -10.12
N GLU A 52 -1.26 -18.29 -9.73
CA GLU A 52 -1.78 -16.93 -9.88
C GLU A 52 -1.96 -16.56 -11.35
N LEU A 53 -1.04 -16.96 -12.24
CA LEU A 53 -1.18 -16.75 -13.68
C LEU A 53 -2.38 -17.51 -14.25
N ALA A 54 -2.62 -18.75 -13.80
CA ALA A 54 -3.79 -19.53 -14.22
C ALA A 54 -5.09 -18.84 -13.80
N PHE A 55 -5.18 -18.37 -12.56
CA PHE A 55 -6.32 -17.61 -12.08
C PHE A 55 -6.48 -16.28 -12.83
N TYR A 56 -5.41 -15.50 -13.02
CA TYR A 56 -5.44 -14.24 -13.74
C TYR A 56 -6.07 -14.39 -15.13
N ARG A 57 -5.72 -15.46 -15.86
CA ARG A 57 -6.30 -15.73 -17.18
C ARG A 57 -7.80 -15.98 -17.12
N ALA A 58 -8.27 -16.74 -16.13
CA ALA A 58 -9.70 -16.97 -15.93
C ALA A 58 -10.41 -15.67 -15.50
N LEU A 59 -9.82 -14.94 -14.55
CA LEU A 59 -10.31 -13.67 -14.05
C LEU A 59 -10.48 -12.64 -15.18
N ALA A 60 -9.49 -12.52 -16.07
CA ALA A 60 -9.57 -11.61 -17.22
C ALA A 60 -10.77 -11.92 -18.13
N VAL A 61 -11.07 -13.20 -18.35
CA VAL A 61 -12.23 -13.62 -19.16
C VAL A 61 -13.55 -13.34 -18.43
N SER A 62 -13.62 -13.59 -17.12
CA SER A 62 -14.84 -13.38 -16.32
C SER A 62 -15.14 -11.90 -16.06
N VAL A 63 -14.11 -11.07 -15.86
CA VAL A 63 -14.24 -9.62 -15.64
C VAL A 63 -14.58 -8.87 -16.93
N LYS A 64 -14.07 -9.36 -18.09
CA LYS A 64 -14.26 -8.72 -19.40
C LYS A 64 -13.80 -7.26 -19.34
N ASN A 65 -14.66 -6.32 -19.73
CA ASN A 65 -14.38 -4.88 -19.71
C ASN A 65 -15.00 -4.17 -18.49
N ARG A 66 -15.47 -4.91 -17.47
CA ARG A 66 -16.09 -4.29 -16.29
C ARG A 66 -15.06 -3.62 -15.39
N HIS A 67 -13.85 -4.18 -15.31
CA HIS A 67 -12.80 -3.68 -14.42
C HIS A 67 -11.41 -3.90 -15.02
N LEU A 68 -10.46 -3.05 -14.61
CA LEU A 68 -9.03 -3.27 -14.82
C LEU A 68 -8.47 -4.18 -13.71
N ILE A 69 -7.56 -5.07 -14.07
CA ILE A 69 -6.97 -6.05 -13.14
C ILE A 69 -5.51 -5.67 -12.85
N PHE A 70 -5.19 -5.44 -11.58
CA PHE A 70 -3.83 -5.21 -11.11
C PHE A 70 -3.35 -6.38 -10.26
N SER A 71 -2.20 -6.97 -10.60
CA SER A 71 -1.63 -8.11 -9.88
C SER A 71 -0.58 -7.67 -8.86
N LYS A 72 -0.46 -8.38 -7.73
CA LYS A 72 0.57 -8.15 -6.69
C LYS A 72 0.59 -6.71 -6.16
N VAL A 73 -0.58 -6.14 -5.91
CA VAL A 73 -0.69 -4.77 -5.39
C VAL A 73 -0.41 -4.79 -3.89
N ARG A 74 0.47 -3.89 -3.43
CA ARG A 74 0.78 -3.76 -2.00
C ARG A 74 -0.47 -3.34 -1.24
N ILE A 75 -0.74 -3.97 -0.10
CA ILE A 75 -1.90 -3.59 0.73
C ILE A 75 -1.78 -2.13 1.16
N ALA A 76 -0.58 -1.64 1.43
CA ALA A 76 -0.34 -0.23 1.77
C ALA A 76 -0.51 0.77 0.60
N ASP A 77 -0.79 0.29 -0.61
CA ASP A 77 -1.17 1.14 -1.76
C ASP A 77 -2.69 1.12 -2.00
N VAL A 78 -3.42 0.25 -1.28
CA VAL A 78 -4.89 0.14 -1.28
C VAL A 78 -5.47 0.69 0.01
N LEU A 79 -4.83 0.36 1.14
CA LEU A 79 -5.25 0.72 2.49
C LEU A 79 -4.27 1.71 3.11
N SER A 80 -4.80 2.60 3.94
CA SER A 80 -4.02 3.45 4.83
C SER A 80 -4.63 3.45 6.23
N PRO A 81 -3.82 3.59 7.31
CA PRO A 81 -4.39 3.78 8.63
C PRO A 81 -5.26 5.04 8.64
N LYS A 82 -6.48 4.89 9.18
CA LYS A 82 -7.52 5.93 9.12
C LYS A 82 -7.01 7.27 9.65
N LYS A 83 -7.19 8.31 8.82
CA LYS A 83 -6.68 9.66 9.10
C LYS A 83 -7.34 10.23 10.36
N GLY A 84 -6.54 10.76 11.27
CA GLY A 84 -7.01 11.40 12.50
C GLY A 84 -7.30 10.45 13.68
N GLU A 85 -7.24 9.13 13.47
CA GLU A 85 -7.55 8.15 14.52
C GLU A 85 -6.33 7.73 15.36
N TYR A 86 -5.12 8.03 14.89
CA TYR A 86 -3.88 7.55 15.49
C TYR A 86 -2.86 8.68 15.63
N ASP A 87 -2.12 8.68 16.75
CA ASP A 87 -0.87 9.43 16.85
C ASP A 87 0.18 8.92 15.83
N LYS A 88 1.26 9.67 15.65
CA LYS A 88 2.31 9.36 14.67
C LYS A 88 2.95 7.97 14.86
N SER A 89 3.12 7.53 16.11
CA SER A 89 3.76 6.25 16.44
C SER A 89 2.81 5.09 16.11
N ASN A 90 1.57 5.18 16.57
CA ASN A 90 0.53 4.19 16.29
C ASN A 90 0.19 4.12 14.81
N TRP A 91 0.13 5.25 14.13
CA TRP A 91 -0.05 5.30 12.67
C TRP A 91 1.08 4.54 11.97
N ARG A 92 2.35 4.78 12.33
CA ARG A 92 3.49 4.07 11.75
C ARG A 92 3.43 2.57 12.03
N ARG A 93 3.06 2.17 13.25
CA ARG A 93 2.89 0.76 13.63
C ARG A 93 1.78 0.09 12.80
N ALA A 94 0.64 0.76 12.60
CA ALA A 94 -0.43 0.26 11.74
C ALA A 94 0.02 0.15 10.28
N PHE A 95 0.68 1.18 9.75
CA PHE A 95 1.20 1.19 8.38
C PHE A 95 2.20 0.04 8.14
N ASN A 96 3.13 -0.19 9.07
CA ASN A 96 4.13 -1.24 8.95
C ASN A 96 3.50 -2.65 8.90
N GLN A 97 2.32 -2.84 9.48
CA GLN A 97 1.61 -4.11 9.40
C GLN A 97 1.12 -4.41 7.97
N ILE A 98 0.81 -3.39 7.16
CA ILE A 98 0.34 -3.58 5.77
C ILE A 98 1.43 -3.38 4.71
N ALA A 99 2.54 -2.70 5.06
CA ALA A 99 3.56 -2.25 4.12
C ALA A 99 4.28 -3.35 3.33
N CYS A 100 4.43 -4.56 3.89
CA CYS A 100 5.12 -5.67 3.23
C CYS A 100 4.16 -6.76 2.73
N LYS A 101 2.85 -6.50 2.76
CA LYS A 101 1.81 -7.43 2.32
C LYS A 101 1.25 -6.98 0.97
N HIS A 102 0.72 -7.93 0.21
CA HIS A 102 0.13 -7.67 -1.10
C HIS A 102 -1.19 -8.43 -1.22
N TYR A 103 -2.17 -7.82 -1.87
CA TYR A 103 -3.27 -8.56 -2.48
C TYR A 103 -2.78 -9.22 -3.76
N ASP A 104 -3.33 -10.39 -4.10
CA ASP A 104 -2.96 -11.05 -5.35
C ASP A 104 -3.53 -10.30 -6.55
N PHE A 105 -4.79 -9.84 -6.46
CA PHE A 105 -5.39 -8.97 -7.47
C PHE A 105 -6.22 -7.84 -6.86
N VAL A 106 -6.29 -6.72 -7.56
CA VAL A 106 -7.18 -5.59 -7.28
C VAL A 106 -7.94 -5.27 -8.57
N LEU A 107 -9.26 -5.20 -8.47
CA LEU A 107 -10.11 -4.75 -9.57
C LEU A 107 -10.46 -3.27 -9.37
N CYS A 108 -10.20 -2.49 -10.41
CA CYS A 108 -10.50 -1.07 -10.41
C CYS A 108 -11.49 -0.71 -11.51
N ASP A 109 -12.24 0.36 -11.29
CA ASP A 109 -13.04 1.00 -12.33
C ASP A 109 -12.15 1.40 -13.53
N PRO A 110 -12.57 1.11 -14.77
CA PRO A 110 -11.74 1.37 -15.95
C PRO A 110 -11.58 2.86 -16.30
N GLU A 111 -12.46 3.73 -15.82
CA GLU A 111 -12.43 5.17 -16.10
C GLU A 111 -11.74 5.97 -14.98
N THR A 112 -12.00 5.62 -13.71
CA THR A 112 -11.51 6.39 -12.55
C THR A 112 -10.33 5.76 -11.82
N LEU A 113 -10.09 4.46 -12.05
CA LEU A 113 -9.19 3.61 -11.24
C LEU A 113 -9.61 3.47 -9.76
N ASP A 114 -10.85 3.83 -9.42
CA ASP A 114 -11.36 3.60 -8.08
C ASP A 114 -11.36 2.10 -7.75
N ILE A 115 -10.95 1.77 -6.54
CA ILE A 115 -10.83 0.38 -6.08
C ILE A 115 -12.23 -0.19 -5.85
N HIS A 116 -12.60 -1.19 -6.65
CA HIS A 116 -13.89 -1.87 -6.53
C HIS A 116 -13.83 -3.06 -5.57
N MET A 117 -12.82 -3.94 -5.75
CA MET A 117 -12.62 -5.10 -4.89
C MET A 117 -11.19 -5.59 -4.91
N VAL A 118 -10.84 -6.33 -3.86
CA VAL A 118 -9.54 -7.00 -3.71
C VAL A 118 -9.72 -8.50 -3.62
N ILE A 119 -8.74 -9.24 -4.15
CA ILE A 119 -8.79 -10.69 -4.29
C ILE A 119 -7.49 -11.31 -3.74
N GLU A 120 -7.63 -12.37 -2.93
CA GLU A 120 -6.52 -13.25 -2.54
C GLU A 120 -6.78 -14.70 -2.96
N LEU A 121 -5.71 -15.42 -3.33
CA LEU A 121 -5.75 -16.84 -3.62
C LEU A 121 -5.35 -17.67 -2.41
N ASP A 122 -6.14 -18.70 -2.13
CA ASP A 122 -5.95 -19.60 -1.00
C ASP A 122 -5.50 -20.99 -1.49
N ASP A 123 -4.29 -21.40 -1.14
CA ASP A 123 -3.82 -22.76 -1.40
C ASP A 123 -4.27 -23.68 -0.25
N SER A 124 -4.83 -24.84 -0.57
CA SER A 124 -5.29 -25.84 0.40
C SER A 124 -4.23 -26.34 1.41
N SER A 125 -2.95 -25.99 1.26
CA SER A 125 -1.85 -26.42 2.14
C SER A 125 -1.70 -25.60 3.45
N HIS A 126 -2.80 -25.29 4.15
CA HIS A 126 -2.79 -24.36 5.29
C HIS A 126 -3.05 -25.02 6.64
N GLU A 127 -1.98 -25.40 7.35
CA GLU A 127 -2.07 -25.68 8.80
C GLU A 127 -1.08 -24.89 9.66
N ARG A 128 -0.36 -23.93 9.09
CA ARG A 128 0.54 -23.12 9.92
C ARG A 128 -0.19 -21.97 10.61
N SER A 129 0.02 -21.84 11.91
CA SER A 129 -0.65 -20.85 12.78
C SER A 129 -0.29 -19.39 12.44
N ASP A 130 0.85 -19.15 11.80
CA ASP A 130 1.29 -17.84 11.30
C ASP A 130 0.43 -17.36 10.11
N ARG A 131 0.04 -18.27 9.21
CA ARG A 131 -0.86 -18.00 8.08
C ARG A 131 -2.25 -17.57 8.58
N LYS A 132 -2.82 -18.31 9.53
CA LYS A 132 -4.13 -17.98 10.13
C LYS A 132 -4.17 -16.57 10.73
N LYS A 133 -3.15 -16.19 11.51
CA LYS A 133 -3.07 -14.84 12.10
C LYS A 133 -2.96 -13.75 11.03
N ARG A 134 -2.20 -14.02 9.96
CA ARG A 134 -2.06 -13.09 8.83
C ARG A 134 -3.39 -12.91 8.11
N ASP A 135 -4.10 -13.99 7.83
CA ASP A 135 -5.35 -13.95 7.07
C ASP A 135 -6.42 -13.21 7.88
N VAL A 136 -6.58 -13.54 9.17
CA VAL A 136 -7.49 -12.81 10.08
C VAL A 136 -7.18 -11.30 10.12
N PHE A 137 -5.91 -10.92 10.14
CA PHE A 137 -5.52 -9.52 10.11
C PHE A 137 -5.90 -8.82 8.79
N VAL A 138 -5.61 -9.44 7.64
CA VAL A 138 -5.91 -8.85 6.33
C VAL A 138 -7.42 -8.70 6.16
N ASP A 139 -8.19 -9.71 6.54
CA ASP A 139 -9.65 -9.70 6.48
C ASP A 139 -10.22 -8.54 7.31
N ALA A 140 -9.77 -8.40 8.56
CA ALA A 140 -10.21 -7.33 9.46
C ALA A 140 -9.81 -5.94 8.94
N ALA A 141 -8.58 -5.78 8.46
CA ALA A 141 -8.10 -4.51 7.92
C ALA A 141 -8.89 -4.09 6.67
N THR A 142 -9.14 -5.03 5.75
CA THR A 142 -9.89 -4.78 4.51
C THR A 142 -11.35 -4.45 4.80
N ALA A 143 -11.99 -5.21 5.70
CA ALA A 143 -13.35 -4.95 6.14
C ALA A 143 -13.48 -3.58 6.82
N SER A 144 -12.52 -3.18 7.65
CA SER A 144 -12.52 -1.86 8.32
C SER A 144 -12.42 -0.69 7.35
N ALA A 145 -11.88 -0.92 6.15
CA ALA A 145 -11.78 0.07 5.08
C ALA A 145 -13.00 0.08 4.15
N GLY A 146 -13.96 -0.84 4.34
CA GLY A 146 -15.17 -0.93 3.51
C GLY A 146 -14.93 -1.43 2.08
N ILE A 147 -13.81 -2.11 1.82
CA ILE A 147 -13.48 -2.65 0.50
C ILE A 147 -14.03 -4.07 0.37
N THR A 148 -14.67 -4.36 -0.76
CA THR A 148 -15.12 -5.71 -1.09
C THR A 148 -13.93 -6.66 -1.18
N PHE A 149 -13.95 -7.73 -0.39
CA PHE A 149 -12.88 -8.72 -0.35
C PHE A 149 -13.37 -10.11 -0.73
N LYS A 150 -12.69 -10.77 -1.68
CA LYS A 150 -13.01 -12.14 -2.10
C LYS A 150 -11.78 -13.04 -2.01
N ARG A 151 -11.98 -14.26 -1.54
CA ARG A 151 -10.97 -15.32 -1.52
C ARG A 151 -11.39 -16.43 -2.48
N PHE A 152 -10.46 -16.87 -3.31
CA PHE A 152 -10.68 -18.00 -4.22
C PHE A 152 -9.67 -19.10 -3.93
N LYS A 153 -10.12 -20.35 -4.00
CA LYS A 153 -9.21 -21.49 -3.90
C LYS A 153 -8.30 -21.55 -5.14
N VAL A 154 -7.05 -21.91 -4.93
CA VAL A 154 -6.14 -22.24 -6.03
C VAL A 154 -6.64 -23.52 -6.70
N GLN A 155 -6.85 -23.46 -8.01
CA GLN A 155 -7.32 -24.57 -8.84
C GLN A 155 -6.50 -24.63 -10.14
N LYS A 156 -6.45 -25.82 -10.75
CA LYS A 156 -5.79 -26.00 -12.06
C LYS A 156 -6.62 -25.40 -13.20
N CYS A 157 -7.93 -25.45 -13.07
CA CYS A 157 -8.92 -24.96 -14.02
C CYS A 157 -9.98 -24.17 -13.24
N TYR A 158 -10.57 -23.18 -13.90
CA TYR A 158 -11.63 -22.35 -13.35
C TYR A 158 -12.77 -22.30 -14.35
N ASP A 159 -14.01 -22.48 -13.88
CA ASP A 159 -15.19 -22.23 -14.70
C ASP A 159 -15.46 -20.72 -14.75
N TYR A 160 -15.58 -20.18 -15.96
CA TYR A 160 -15.70 -18.73 -16.14
C TYR A 160 -17.05 -18.19 -15.69
N PHE A 161 -18.12 -18.98 -15.80
CA PHE A 161 -19.46 -18.59 -15.40
C PHE A 161 -19.58 -18.62 -13.87
N GLU A 162 -19.06 -19.66 -13.22
CA GLU A 162 -18.96 -19.73 -11.77
C GLU A 162 -18.14 -18.57 -11.22
N LEU A 163 -16.98 -18.30 -11.79
CA LEU A 163 -16.12 -17.18 -11.38
C LEU A 163 -16.81 -15.82 -11.59
N GLU A 164 -17.51 -15.60 -12.71
CA GLU A 164 -18.27 -14.37 -12.94
C GLU A 164 -19.40 -14.22 -11.90
N ASN A 165 -20.09 -15.31 -11.54
CA ASN A 165 -21.13 -15.31 -10.52
C ASN A 165 -20.57 -15.10 -9.11
N GLU A 166 -19.39 -15.63 -8.78
CA GLU A 166 -18.75 -15.35 -7.48
C GLU A 166 -18.28 -13.89 -7.35
N LEU A 167 -17.92 -13.26 -8.47
CA LEU A 167 -17.51 -11.85 -8.53
C LEU A 167 -18.71 -10.90 -8.43
N TYR A 168 -19.78 -11.16 -9.18
CA TYR A 168 -20.88 -10.19 -9.40
C TYR A 168 -22.28 -10.71 -9.07
N GLY A 169 -22.42 -11.99 -8.74
CA GLY A 169 -23.69 -12.56 -8.33
C GLY A 169 -24.21 -11.87 -7.06
N MET A 170 -25.51 -11.60 -7.02
CA MET A 170 -26.15 -11.00 -5.85
C MET A 170 -25.93 -11.88 -4.64
N THR A 171 -25.33 -11.33 -3.59
CA THR A 171 -25.47 -11.90 -2.25
C THR A 171 -26.92 -11.63 -1.80
N PRO A 172 -27.61 -12.55 -1.10
CA PRO A 172 -29.03 -12.39 -0.72
C PRO A 172 -29.39 -11.15 0.14
N ALA A 173 -28.43 -10.27 0.44
CA ALA A 173 -28.60 -9.13 1.33
C ALA A 173 -29.17 -7.87 0.65
N GLU A 174 -29.23 -7.80 -0.69
CA GLU A 174 -29.67 -6.59 -1.41
C GLU A 174 -31.15 -6.59 -1.82
N THR A 175 -31.85 -7.73 -1.74
CA THR A 175 -33.27 -7.83 -2.11
C THR A 175 -34.19 -7.03 -1.17
N THR A 176 -33.76 -6.73 0.06
CA THR A 176 -34.61 -6.10 1.07
C THR A 176 -34.73 -4.57 0.94
N LYS A 177 -33.84 -3.90 0.19
CA LYS A 177 -33.88 -2.44 0.04
C LYS A 177 -34.69 -1.94 -1.15
N SER A 178 -34.86 -2.75 -2.19
CA SER A 178 -35.64 -2.36 -3.37
C SER A 178 -37.16 -2.56 -3.22
N GLY A 179 -37.58 -3.50 -2.36
CA GLY A 179 -39.00 -3.84 -2.16
C GLY A 179 -39.83 -2.86 -1.31
N ARG A 180 -39.20 -1.95 -0.55
CA ARG A 180 -39.94 -1.03 0.37
C ARG A 180 -40.35 0.31 -0.22
N VAL A 181 -39.92 0.65 -1.44
CA VAL A 181 -40.23 1.97 -2.04
C VAL A 181 -41.56 1.96 -2.80
N LEU A 182 -42.11 0.79 -3.15
CA LEU A 182 -43.34 0.70 -3.94
C LEU A 182 -44.65 0.59 -3.14
N GLU A 183 -44.61 0.47 -1.80
CA GLU A 183 -45.81 0.32 -0.96
C GLU A 183 -46.25 1.59 -0.21
N GLN A 184 -45.64 2.76 -0.49
CA GLN A 184 -46.04 4.04 0.14
C GLN A 184 -46.70 5.04 -0.82
N GLN A 185 -47.18 4.58 -1.98
CA GLN A 185 -48.01 5.37 -2.88
C GLN A 185 -49.23 4.55 -3.35
N SER A 186 -50.13 4.26 -2.42
CA SER A 186 -51.51 3.85 -2.70
C SER A 186 -52.42 4.26 -1.56
#